data_AF-A0AAD9D8M8-F1
#
_entry.id   AF-A0AAD9D8M8-F1
#
_cell.length_a   1.000
_cell.length_b   1.000
_cell.length_c   1.000
_cell.angle_alpha   90.00
_cell.angle_beta   90.00
_cell.angle_gamma   90.00
#
_symmetry.space_group_name_H-M   'P 1'
#
loop_
_entity.id
_entity.type
_entity.pdbx_description
1 polymer ?
#
loop_
_entity_poly.entity_id
_entity_poly.type
_entity_poly.pdbx_seq_one_letter_code
_entity_poly.pdbx_strand_id
1 'polypeptide(L)'
;MDRSLGSVVKLLTPKNEYTKEHLDFIESIPYRISSIVFAIKRFYKPTWGEDWLSHFSVDIVNGAKGHELKLDGRKLAGSYLRVGHDHINGGWRTFKLRQDFISADKVQMEDDITASVVVPRERIKGLPTEYSMFPSLKISQNCEWRLFQRPDDAIYPGFDSQTEDDLAGEQIFVSNFKPIYEEEMKDLSERVDFFEIFTDPMKKHMHRCLKEGGVNMCSAKPRIWHGEITKNPRYLQVRPDVARPRDKYLAQLGTRLYRKLPATDPCVFPVVSVIGGRRNNPPDEINGVKILPLCVFNPIHYQEIPELFIDYVCSVTGKSPSTTGAGSEGALTKGPFNAINATADLNNALVSMILTGYGGFSSAAGYIGPNYKVDHDISLLIPEVWCRMTPEERSPENLIKNGALEKLDDFEMDTPEGGKRTVLASRLGYRITDKFVSHYFGRIFDNPCAAINEEMLKPEVQSLEVFADGVDNLVEAERKSALNYFKDGTIKYACPLLKIILHVMAYGNYEGKPLDDPEIRTMFTRNAVLKSDWYKKRLVTKQQRDIVLGMRNIKALEDFLGRPGYQVEAARLGIHQRLVDAERELARVSSDSYLDDLVGTLGADPIVDDEV
;
A
#
# COMPACT_ATOMS: atom_id res chain seq x y z
N MET A 1 -30.80 -18.53 -23.70
CA MET A 1 -29.38 -18.12 -23.94
C MET A 1 -28.82 -17.62 -22.62
N ASP A 2 -27.95 -18.39 -21.99
CA ASP A 2 -27.39 -18.07 -20.67
C ASP A 2 -26.16 -17.15 -20.79
N ARG A 3 -26.38 -15.89 -21.19
CA ARG A 3 -25.32 -14.86 -21.15
C ARG A 3 -25.28 -14.22 -19.77
N SER A 4 -24.10 -14.18 -19.14
CA SER A 4 -23.88 -13.49 -17.86
C SER A 4 -23.89 -11.97 -18.03
N LEU A 5 -24.14 -11.23 -16.94
CA LEU A 5 -24.02 -9.76 -16.93
C LEU A 5 -22.62 -9.30 -17.34
N GLY A 6 -21.57 -9.92 -16.79
CA GLY A 6 -20.18 -9.59 -17.13
C GLY A 6 -19.86 -9.77 -18.62
N SER A 7 -20.50 -10.74 -19.31
CA SER A 7 -20.35 -10.90 -20.77
C SER A 7 -21.00 -9.76 -21.57
N VAL A 8 -22.11 -9.20 -21.07
CA VAL A 8 -22.78 -8.03 -21.68
C VAL A 8 -21.98 -6.76 -21.42
N VAL A 9 -21.39 -6.61 -20.23
CA VAL A 9 -20.44 -5.52 -19.95
C VAL A 9 -19.26 -5.61 -20.92
N LYS A 10 -18.62 -6.78 -21.05
CA LYS A 10 -17.52 -7.01 -22.00
C LYS A 10 -17.91 -6.63 -23.45
N LEU A 11 -19.14 -6.93 -23.87
CA LEU A 11 -19.64 -6.64 -25.22
C LEU A 11 -19.75 -5.14 -25.52
N LEU A 12 -20.08 -4.33 -24.50
CA LEU A 12 -20.27 -2.88 -24.60
C LEU A 12 -19.09 -2.08 -24.04
N THR A 13 -17.97 -2.73 -23.73
CA THR A 13 -16.71 -2.08 -23.35
C THR A 13 -15.75 -2.13 -24.54
N PRO A 14 -15.18 -0.99 -25.00
CA PRO A 14 -14.21 -0.97 -26.10
C PRO A 14 -13.03 -1.93 -25.87
N LYS A 15 -12.65 -2.69 -26.89
CA LYS A 15 -11.49 -3.60 -26.88
C LYS A 15 -10.78 -3.61 -28.22
N ASN A 16 -9.45 -3.73 -28.20
CA ASN A 16 -8.61 -3.81 -29.39
C ASN A 16 -8.91 -5.03 -30.28
N GLU A 17 -9.60 -6.04 -29.74
CA GLU A 17 -10.04 -7.24 -30.47
C GLU A 17 -11.29 -6.99 -31.33
N TYR A 18 -11.98 -5.86 -31.15
CA TYR A 18 -13.20 -5.51 -31.88
C TYR A 18 -12.89 -4.81 -33.20
N THR A 19 -13.77 -5.00 -34.18
CA THR A 19 -13.66 -4.29 -35.46
C THR A 19 -13.90 -2.79 -35.25
N LYS A 20 -13.38 -1.97 -36.15
CA LYS A 20 -13.57 -0.52 -36.08
C LYS A 20 -15.06 -0.15 -36.07
N GLU A 21 -15.88 -0.83 -36.87
CA GLU A 21 -17.33 -0.59 -36.93
C GLU A 21 -18.01 -0.85 -35.58
N HIS A 22 -17.58 -1.88 -34.85
CA HIS A 22 -18.13 -2.18 -33.53
C HIS A 22 -17.66 -1.19 -32.47
N LEU A 23 -16.42 -0.71 -32.56
CA LEU A 23 -15.91 0.35 -31.69
C LEU A 23 -16.68 1.66 -31.92
N ASP A 24 -16.84 2.08 -33.18
CA ASP A 24 -17.62 3.27 -33.56
C ASP A 24 -19.08 3.14 -33.06
N PHE A 25 -19.67 1.94 -33.14
CA PHE A 25 -20.99 1.66 -32.56
C PHE A 25 -21.02 1.83 -31.04
N ILE A 26 -20.09 1.22 -30.29
CA ILE A 26 -20.04 1.35 -28.83
C ILE A 26 -19.87 2.83 -28.44
N GLU A 27 -18.98 3.55 -29.11
CA GLU A 27 -18.71 4.98 -28.85
C GLU A 27 -19.94 5.87 -29.14
N SER A 28 -20.81 5.46 -30.06
CA SER A 28 -22.07 6.15 -30.32
C SER A 28 -23.10 6.02 -29.19
N ILE A 29 -22.95 5.03 -28.29
CA ILE A 29 -23.89 4.78 -27.19
C ILE A 29 -23.54 5.67 -26.01
N PRO A 30 -24.43 6.59 -25.59
CA PRO A 30 -24.18 7.38 -24.40
C PRO A 30 -24.03 6.49 -23.17
N TYR A 31 -23.04 6.77 -22.32
CA TYR A 31 -22.72 5.94 -21.15
C TYR A 31 -23.93 5.65 -20.22
N ARG A 32 -24.83 6.63 -20.08
CA ARG A 32 -26.09 6.48 -19.33
C ARG A 32 -26.99 5.36 -19.88
N ILE A 33 -26.98 5.10 -21.18
CA ILE A 33 -27.75 4.04 -21.82
C ILE A 33 -27.11 2.69 -21.53
N SER A 34 -25.79 2.55 -21.67
CA SER A 34 -25.06 1.33 -21.29
C SER A 34 -25.32 0.94 -19.84
N SER A 35 -25.32 1.93 -18.93
CA SER A 35 -25.67 1.74 -17.52
C SER A 35 -27.08 1.19 -17.30
N ILE A 36 -28.06 1.65 -18.10
CA ILE A 36 -29.44 1.17 -18.05
C ILE A 36 -29.54 -0.26 -18.61
N VAL A 37 -28.84 -0.56 -19.72
CA VAL A 37 -28.76 -1.91 -20.29
C VAL A 37 -28.22 -2.91 -19.27
N PHE A 38 -27.17 -2.55 -18.53
CA PHE A 38 -26.61 -3.40 -17.47
C PHE A 38 -27.60 -3.62 -16.32
N ALA A 39 -28.35 -2.59 -15.93
CA ALA A 39 -29.41 -2.72 -14.92
C ALA A 39 -30.54 -3.64 -15.41
N ILE A 40 -31.03 -3.45 -16.64
CA ILE A 40 -32.06 -4.31 -17.25
C ILE A 40 -31.56 -5.76 -17.26
N LYS A 41 -30.34 -6.01 -17.74
CA LYS A 41 -29.75 -7.35 -17.78
C LYS A 41 -29.65 -8.00 -16.40
N ARG A 42 -29.31 -7.23 -15.36
CA ARG A 42 -29.21 -7.72 -13.97
C ARG A 42 -30.55 -8.17 -13.41
N PHE A 43 -31.61 -7.40 -13.68
CA PHE A 43 -32.93 -7.63 -13.08
C PHE A 43 -33.87 -8.44 -13.96
N TYR A 44 -33.56 -8.64 -15.24
CA TYR A 44 -34.35 -9.44 -16.17
C TYR A 44 -34.67 -10.82 -15.61
N LYS A 45 -35.96 -11.19 -15.63
CA LYS A 45 -36.43 -12.53 -15.32
C LYS A 45 -36.88 -13.22 -16.61
N PRO A 46 -36.53 -14.50 -16.83
CA PRO A 46 -36.96 -15.24 -18.02
C PRO A 46 -38.48 -15.26 -18.22
N THR A 47 -39.25 -15.21 -17.12
CA THR A 47 -40.72 -15.17 -17.14
C THR A 47 -41.30 -13.93 -17.80
N TRP A 48 -40.53 -12.86 -17.96
CA TRP A 48 -40.99 -11.62 -18.61
C TRP A 48 -41.00 -11.72 -20.14
N GLY A 49 -40.20 -12.63 -20.72
CA GLY A 49 -40.09 -12.75 -22.18
C GLY A 49 -39.72 -11.41 -22.83
N GLU A 50 -40.51 -10.99 -23.81
CA GLU A 50 -40.38 -9.71 -24.52
C GLU A 50 -41.03 -8.52 -23.76
N ASP A 51 -41.85 -8.77 -22.73
CA ASP A 51 -42.56 -7.73 -21.96
C ASP A 51 -41.71 -7.15 -20.81
N TRP A 52 -40.38 -7.25 -20.89
CA TRP A 52 -39.52 -6.71 -19.84
C TRP A 52 -39.68 -5.19 -19.65
N LEU A 53 -40.08 -4.46 -20.70
CA LEU A 53 -40.19 -3.00 -20.67
C LEU A 53 -41.30 -2.52 -19.71
N SER A 54 -42.38 -3.29 -19.54
CA SER A 54 -43.51 -2.92 -18.66
C SER A 54 -43.09 -2.86 -17.18
N HIS A 55 -42.03 -3.58 -16.81
CA HIS A 55 -41.47 -3.63 -15.46
C HIS A 55 -40.59 -2.44 -15.12
N PHE A 56 -40.11 -1.67 -16.11
CA PHE A 56 -39.23 -0.52 -15.90
C PHE A 56 -39.96 0.81 -16.11
N SER A 57 -39.82 1.74 -15.17
CA SER A 57 -40.49 3.03 -15.24
C SER A 57 -39.69 4.15 -14.58
N VAL A 58 -40.18 5.38 -14.68
CA VAL A 58 -39.75 6.54 -13.90
C VAL A 58 -41.00 7.21 -13.33
N ASP A 59 -40.89 7.85 -12.17
CA ASP A 59 -42.01 8.60 -11.60
C ASP A 59 -42.37 9.84 -12.44
N ILE A 60 -43.57 10.35 -12.23
CA ILE A 60 -43.93 11.70 -12.62
C ILE A 60 -43.78 12.60 -11.39
N VAL A 61 -42.73 13.43 -11.37
CA VAL A 61 -42.42 14.36 -10.27
C VAL A 61 -42.81 15.76 -10.72
N ASN A 62 -43.77 16.37 -10.02
CA ASN A 62 -44.31 17.71 -10.35
C ASN A 62 -44.77 17.85 -11.82
N GLY A 63 -45.34 16.79 -12.39
CA GLY A 63 -45.82 16.78 -13.79
C GLY A 63 -44.74 16.51 -14.85
N ALA A 64 -43.47 16.37 -14.46
CA ALA A 64 -42.37 16.00 -15.35
C ALA A 64 -41.91 14.55 -15.09
N LYS A 65 -41.35 13.88 -16.11
CA LYS A 65 -40.72 12.57 -15.91
C LYS A 65 -39.50 12.71 -15.01
N GLY A 66 -39.42 11.89 -13.97
CA GLY A 66 -38.28 11.79 -13.09
C GLY A 66 -37.06 11.16 -13.76
N HIS A 67 -35.93 11.18 -13.05
CA HIS A 67 -34.63 10.68 -13.54
C HIS A 67 -34.20 9.35 -12.91
N GLU A 68 -35.03 8.77 -12.05
CA GLU A 68 -34.70 7.57 -11.28
C GLU A 68 -35.40 6.36 -11.87
N LEU A 69 -34.61 5.41 -12.40
CA LEU A 69 -35.13 4.17 -12.95
C LEU A 69 -35.72 3.30 -11.84
N LYS A 70 -36.94 2.81 -12.08
CA LYS A 70 -37.66 1.92 -11.18
C LYS A 70 -37.86 0.55 -11.81
N LEU A 71 -37.91 -0.46 -10.95
CA LEU A 71 -38.37 -1.81 -11.27
C LEU A 71 -39.62 -2.10 -10.44
N ASP A 72 -40.76 -2.34 -11.08
CA ASP A 72 -42.05 -2.61 -10.42
C ASP A 72 -42.38 -1.56 -9.34
N GLY A 73 -42.14 -0.28 -9.65
CA GLY A 73 -42.37 0.86 -8.75
C GLY A 73 -41.29 1.08 -7.68
N ARG A 74 -40.31 0.18 -7.55
CA ARG A 74 -39.17 0.30 -6.61
C ARG A 74 -37.98 0.98 -7.28
N LYS A 75 -37.44 2.01 -6.63
CA LYS A 75 -36.22 2.69 -7.09
C LYS A 75 -35.05 1.71 -7.16
N LEU A 76 -34.38 1.67 -8.31
CA LEU A 76 -33.13 0.95 -8.45
C LEU A 76 -31.99 1.80 -7.89
N ALA A 77 -31.28 1.26 -6.89
CA ALA A 77 -30.11 1.90 -6.29
C ALA A 77 -28.83 1.37 -6.93
N GLY A 78 -27.95 2.27 -7.38
CA GLY A 78 -26.58 1.95 -7.71
C GLY A 78 -25.67 1.95 -6.49
N SER A 79 -24.51 1.32 -6.59
CA SER A 79 -23.39 1.53 -5.67
C SER A 79 -22.44 2.56 -6.29
N TYR A 80 -21.92 3.47 -5.47
CA TYR A 80 -21.08 4.57 -5.93
C TYR A 80 -19.86 4.69 -5.02
N LEU A 81 -18.73 5.12 -5.57
CA LEU A 81 -17.59 5.58 -4.80
C LEU A 81 -17.30 7.04 -5.12
N ARG A 82 -16.85 7.77 -4.10
CA ARG A 82 -16.21 9.06 -4.29
C ARG A 82 -14.82 8.82 -4.89
N VAL A 83 -14.45 9.65 -5.88
CA VAL A 83 -13.10 9.72 -6.44
C VAL A 83 -12.69 11.18 -6.49
N GLY A 84 -12.31 11.68 -5.32
CA GLY A 84 -11.94 13.06 -5.07
C GLY A 84 -13.09 14.06 -5.07
N HIS A 85 -12.71 15.33 -4.96
CA HIS A 85 -13.61 16.47 -4.93
C HIS A 85 -13.60 17.22 -6.27
N ASP A 86 -14.74 17.82 -6.59
CA ASP A 86 -14.85 18.79 -7.67
C ASP A 86 -14.08 20.04 -7.26
N HIS A 87 -13.08 20.40 -8.06
CA HIS A 87 -12.21 21.53 -7.74
C HIS A 87 -12.87 22.89 -8.00
N ILE A 88 -14.01 22.91 -8.71
CA ILE A 88 -14.77 24.12 -8.99
C ILE A 88 -15.71 24.45 -7.83
N ASN A 89 -16.55 23.49 -7.41
CA ASN A 89 -17.60 23.73 -6.41
C ASN A 89 -17.36 23.04 -5.06
N GLY A 90 -16.28 22.27 -4.91
CA GLY A 90 -15.93 21.52 -3.70
C GLY A 90 -16.77 20.25 -3.46
N GLY A 91 -17.78 19.99 -4.31
CA GLY A 91 -18.68 18.84 -4.19
C GLY A 91 -17.99 17.49 -4.39
N TRP A 92 -18.66 16.40 -4.05
CA TRP A 92 -18.10 15.06 -4.27
C TRP A 92 -18.17 14.66 -5.74
N ARG A 93 -17.08 14.12 -6.28
CA ARG A 93 -17.10 13.42 -7.58
C ARG A 93 -17.46 11.96 -7.34
N THR A 94 -18.72 11.60 -7.60
CA THR A 94 -19.24 10.25 -7.34
C THR A 94 -19.41 9.46 -8.62
N PHE A 95 -18.89 8.23 -8.63
CA PHE A 95 -18.88 7.37 -9.80
C PHE A 95 -19.52 6.02 -9.49
N LYS A 96 -20.38 5.60 -10.42
CA LYS A 96 -21.12 4.35 -10.29
C LYS A 96 -20.16 3.16 -10.45
N LEU A 97 -20.26 2.21 -9.54
CA LEU A 97 -19.59 0.92 -9.63
C LEU A 97 -20.34 0.01 -10.59
N ARG A 98 -19.63 -0.96 -11.15
CA ARG A 98 -20.24 -2.01 -11.95
C ARG A 98 -21.32 -2.73 -11.18
N GLN A 99 -22.37 -3.10 -11.89
CA GLN A 99 -23.49 -3.84 -11.34
C GLN A 99 -23.08 -5.21 -10.78
N ASP A 100 -21.97 -5.80 -11.22
CA ASP A 100 -21.40 -7.05 -10.71
C ASP A 100 -20.20 -6.83 -9.78
N PHE A 101 -19.90 -5.59 -9.39
CA PHE A 101 -18.84 -5.31 -8.43
C PHE A 101 -19.27 -5.68 -7.00
N ILE A 102 -18.37 -6.36 -6.32
CA ILE A 102 -18.36 -6.56 -4.87
C ILE A 102 -16.94 -6.26 -4.41
N SER A 103 -16.77 -5.58 -3.27
CA SER A 103 -15.45 -5.31 -2.69
C SER A 103 -14.71 -6.61 -2.40
N ALA A 104 -13.39 -6.58 -2.51
CA ALA A 104 -12.57 -7.73 -2.17
C ALA A 104 -12.62 -8.01 -0.66
N ASP A 105 -12.74 -9.28 -0.29
CA ASP A 105 -12.48 -9.71 1.07
C ASP A 105 -10.99 -9.54 1.37
N LYS A 106 -10.69 -8.79 2.45
CA LYS A 106 -9.33 -8.44 2.84
C LYS A 106 -9.03 -9.01 4.22
N VAL A 107 -7.98 -9.81 4.30
CA VAL A 107 -7.38 -10.25 5.57
C VAL A 107 -6.09 -9.46 5.76
N GLN A 108 -6.02 -8.69 6.84
CA GLN A 108 -4.84 -7.86 7.12
C GLN A 108 -3.63 -8.77 7.41
N MET A 109 -2.51 -8.48 6.76
CA MET A 109 -1.25 -9.22 6.91
C MET A 109 -0.16 -8.40 7.62
N GLU A 110 -0.25 -7.07 7.53
CA GLU A 110 0.72 -6.06 7.99
C GLU A 110 -0.05 -4.80 8.45
N ASP A 111 0.58 -3.97 9.28
CA ASP A 111 0.07 -2.65 9.67
C ASP A 111 1.22 -1.66 9.87
N ASP A 112 1.87 -1.64 11.05
CA ASP A 112 2.98 -0.73 11.36
C ASP A 112 4.33 -1.47 11.52
N ILE A 113 4.39 -2.48 12.40
CA ILE A 113 5.64 -3.24 12.64
C ILE A 113 5.59 -4.61 11.94
N THR A 114 6.38 -4.75 10.87
CA THR A 114 6.47 -5.99 10.08
C THR A 114 7.85 -6.64 10.15
N ALA A 115 7.89 -7.96 10.37
CA ALA A 115 9.04 -8.80 10.06
C ALA A 115 8.88 -9.42 8.67
N SER A 116 9.97 -9.48 7.88
CA SER A 116 9.91 -10.12 6.56
C SER A 116 11.20 -10.81 6.16
N VAL A 117 11.06 -11.81 5.28
CA VAL A 117 12.16 -12.57 4.69
C VAL A 117 11.97 -12.69 3.18
N VAL A 118 13.08 -12.85 2.45
CA VAL A 118 13.06 -13.21 1.03
C VAL A 118 13.63 -14.61 0.86
N VAL A 119 12.86 -15.47 0.20
CA VAL A 119 13.23 -16.87 -0.06
C VAL A 119 13.11 -17.18 -1.54
N PRO A 120 13.95 -18.08 -2.08
CA PRO A 120 13.73 -18.64 -3.42
C PRO A 120 12.33 -19.25 -3.52
N ARG A 121 11.65 -19.00 -4.65
CA ARG A 121 10.26 -19.45 -4.85
C ARG A 121 10.11 -20.95 -4.69
N GLU A 122 11.11 -21.71 -5.14
CA GLU A 122 11.15 -23.18 -5.13
C GLU A 122 11.05 -23.77 -3.71
N ARG A 123 11.34 -22.98 -2.68
CA ARG A 123 11.19 -23.40 -1.28
C ARG A 123 9.74 -23.38 -0.78
N ILE A 124 8.83 -22.74 -1.51
CA ILE A 124 7.43 -22.65 -1.13
C ILE A 124 6.61 -23.67 -1.94
N LYS A 125 6.07 -24.67 -1.24
CA LYS A 125 5.28 -25.73 -1.86
C LYS A 125 3.89 -25.25 -2.30
N GLY A 126 3.40 -25.83 -3.39
CA GLY A 126 2.03 -25.64 -3.89
C GLY A 126 1.69 -24.22 -4.33
N LEU A 127 2.67 -23.43 -4.75
CA LEU A 127 2.41 -22.16 -5.41
C LEU A 127 1.79 -22.37 -6.80
N PRO A 128 0.75 -21.61 -7.17
CA PRO A 128 0.18 -21.62 -8.51
C PRO A 128 1.21 -21.22 -9.59
N THR A 129 0.99 -21.64 -10.84
CA THR A 129 1.90 -21.35 -11.97
C THR A 129 2.01 -19.87 -12.29
N GLU A 130 1.02 -19.08 -11.93
CA GLU A 130 0.99 -17.62 -12.08
C GLU A 130 2.08 -16.92 -11.24
N TYR A 131 2.67 -17.62 -10.27
CA TYR A 131 3.80 -17.13 -9.47
C TYR A 131 5.16 -17.47 -10.10
N SER A 132 5.20 -18.21 -11.23
CA SER A 132 6.44 -18.67 -11.87
C SER A 132 7.32 -17.52 -12.38
N MET A 133 6.73 -16.35 -12.63
CA MET A 133 7.47 -15.16 -13.05
C MET A 133 8.35 -14.55 -11.95
N PHE A 134 8.09 -14.87 -10.67
CA PHE A 134 8.85 -14.33 -9.54
C PHE A 134 9.93 -15.34 -9.10
N PRO A 135 11.23 -15.04 -9.27
CA PRO A 135 12.28 -15.98 -8.91
C PRO A 135 12.43 -16.18 -7.40
N SER A 136 12.19 -15.12 -6.63
CA SER A 136 12.19 -15.13 -5.17
C SER A 136 10.91 -14.48 -4.68
N LEU A 137 10.51 -14.79 -3.45
CA LEU A 137 9.27 -14.28 -2.86
C LEU A 137 9.55 -13.69 -1.48
N LYS A 138 8.91 -12.56 -1.20
CA LYS A 138 8.89 -11.95 0.12
C LYS A 138 7.73 -12.55 0.94
N ILE A 139 8.01 -12.94 2.16
CA ILE A 139 7.02 -13.37 3.15
C ILE A 139 7.08 -12.36 4.29
N SER A 140 5.91 -11.87 4.72
CA SER A 140 5.78 -10.92 5.82
C SER A 140 4.92 -11.47 6.94
N GLN A 141 5.14 -10.92 8.13
CA GLN A 141 4.33 -11.17 9.31
C GLN A 141 4.26 -9.90 10.15
N ASN A 142 3.05 -9.49 10.50
CA ASN A 142 2.83 -8.46 11.52
C ASN A 142 3.34 -8.96 12.89
N CYS A 143 4.24 -8.16 13.50
CA CYS A 143 4.84 -8.44 14.80
C CYS A 143 3.89 -8.20 15.97
N GLU A 144 2.81 -7.44 15.74
CA GLU A 144 1.94 -6.90 16.77
C GLU A 144 0.66 -7.73 16.91
N TRP A 145 0.21 -7.90 18.15
CA TRP A 145 -1.08 -8.52 18.47
C TRP A 145 -2.21 -7.48 18.58
N ARG A 146 -1.86 -6.25 18.95
CA ARG A 146 -2.77 -5.10 19.03
C ARG A 146 -2.14 -3.91 18.31
N LEU A 147 -2.97 -3.12 17.64
CA LEU A 147 -2.57 -2.00 16.79
C LEU A 147 -2.88 -0.69 17.52
N PHE A 148 -1.91 0.22 17.64
CA PHE A 148 -2.07 1.45 18.41
C PHE A 148 -2.72 2.57 17.59
N GLN A 149 -4.00 2.38 17.29
CA GLN A 149 -4.78 3.24 16.39
C GLN A 149 -4.93 4.67 16.92
N ARG A 150 -4.97 5.63 15.98
CA ARG A 150 -5.34 7.03 16.22
C ARG A 150 -6.65 7.34 15.49
N PRO A 151 -7.82 7.25 16.17
CA PRO A 151 -9.10 7.44 15.51
C PRO A 151 -9.44 8.93 15.37
N ASP A 152 -8.86 9.57 14.36
CA ASP A 152 -9.07 11.00 14.10
C ASP A 152 -10.57 11.33 13.82
N ASP A 153 -11.30 10.40 13.20
CA ASP A 153 -12.69 10.60 12.80
C ASP A 153 -13.73 10.22 13.87
N ALA A 154 -13.34 9.48 14.91
CA ALA A 154 -14.27 9.05 15.98
C ALA A 154 -14.75 10.21 16.87
N ILE A 155 -14.20 11.41 16.69
CA ILE A 155 -14.74 12.64 17.28
C ILE A 155 -16.14 12.98 16.75
N TYR A 156 -16.50 12.48 15.56
CA TYR A 156 -17.81 12.62 14.96
C TYR A 156 -18.65 11.36 15.25
N PRO A 157 -19.64 11.44 16.17
CA PRO A 157 -20.46 10.28 16.54
C PRO A 157 -21.09 9.61 15.32
N GLY A 158 -21.03 8.27 15.28
CA GLY A 158 -21.63 7.44 14.22
C GLY A 158 -20.82 7.34 12.94
N PHE A 159 -19.77 8.15 12.77
CA PHE A 159 -18.98 8.17 11.54
C PHE A 159 -17.98 7.00 11.48
N ASP A 160 -17.13 6.87 12.50
CA ASP A 160 -16.16 5.76 12.61
C ASP A 160 -16.78 4.58 13.37
N SER A 161 -17.61 3.83 12.65
CA SER A 161 -18.29 2.65 13.20
C SER A 161 -17.34 1.56 13.72
N GLN A 162 -16.14 1.43 13.15
CA GLN A 162 -15.16 0.43 13.60
C GLN A 162 -14.57 0.83 14.94
N THR A 163 -14.15 2.10 15.11
CA THR A 163 -13.64 2.57 16.40
C THR A 163 -14.72 2.54 17.47
N GLU A 164 -15.97 2.89 17.15
CA GLU A 164 -17.06 2.82 18.13
C GLU A 164 -17.38 1.38 18.56
N ASP A 165 -17.36 0.42 17.63
CA ASP A 165 -17.51 -1.00 17.95
C ASP A 165 -16.34 -1.50 18.80
N ASP A 166 -15.11 -1.15 18.42
CA ASP A 166 -13.92 -1.51 19.18
C ASP A 166 -14.02 -0.92 20.58
N LEU A 167 -14.09 0.39 20.76
CA LEU A 167 -14.15 1.06 22.08
C LEU A 167 -15.35 0.63 22.95
N ALA A 168 -16.43 0.13 22.35
CA ALA A 168 -17.55 -0.46 23.08
C ALA A 168 -17.25 -1.84 23.67
N GLY A 169 -16.19 -2.51 23.22
CA GLY A 169 -15.74 -3.81 23.69
C GLY A 169 -15.24 -3.84 25.14
N GLU A 170 -15.01 -5.05 25.65
CA GLU A 170 -14.46 -5.27 26.98
C GLU A 170 -12.92 -5.28 26.95
N GLN A 171 -12.27 -4.74 27.99
CA GLN A 171 -10.81 -4.82 28.20
C GLN A 171 -9.94 -4.17 27.11
N ILE A 172 -10.24 -2.91 26.80
CA ILE A 172 -9.44 -2.08 25.89
C ILE A 172 -8.53 -1.16 26.68
N PHE A 173 -7.29 -1.06 26.20
CA PHE A 173 -6.38 -0.02 26.62
C PHE A 173 -6.67 1.23 25.80
N VAL A 174 -7.06 2.31 26.47
CA VAL A 174 -7.28 3.63 25.88
C VAL A 174 -6.28 4.64 26.44
N SER A 175 -5.92 5.62 25.64
CA SER A 175 -5.06 6.75 26.03
C SER A 175 -5.53 8.03 25.35
N ASN A 176 -5.31 9.18 26.00
CA ASN A 176 -5.69 10.49 25.50
C ASN A 176 -7.21 10.66 25.24
N PHE A 177 -8.05 9.99 26.01
CA PHE A 177 -9.50 10.28 26.11
C PHE A 177 -9.81 11.05 27.40
N LYS A 178 -10.89 11.83 27.39
CA LYS A 178 -11.39 12.49 28.58
C LYS A 178 -11.99 11.43 29.52
N PRO A 179 -11.63 11.39 30.81
CA PRO A 179 -12.33 10.55 31.78
C PRO A 179 -13.77 11.07 31.94
N ILE A 180 -14.75 10.21 31.67
CA ILE A 180 -16.18 10.52 31.79
C ILE A 180 -16.71 9.85 33.06
N TYR A 181 -17.19 10.67 33.99
CA TYR A 181 -17.82 10.22 35.24
C TYR A 181 -19.32 10.01 35.04
N GLU A 182 -19.98 9.36 36.00
CA GLU A 182 -21.39 8.96 35.92
C GLU A 182 -22.36 10.11 35.58
N GLU A 183 -22.21 11.27 36.22
CA GLU A 183 -23.07 12.44 35.94
C GLU A 183 -22.92 12.93 34.50
N GLU A 184 -21.69 13.08 34.01
CA GLU A 184 -21.46 13.49 32.62
C GLU A 184 -21.92 12.40 31.64
N MET A 185 -21.73 11.12 31.95
CA MET A 185 -22.24 10.03 31.12
C MET A 185 -23.77 10.11 31.00
N LYS A 186 -24.46 10.42 32.11
CA LYS A 186 -25.91 10.56 32.12
C LYS A 186 -26.35 11.74 31.25
N ASP A 187 -25.71 12.89 31.40
CA ASP A 187 -25.97 14.07 30.58
C ASP A 187 -25.75 13.77 29.09
N LEU A 188 -24.68 13.04 28.72
CA LEU A 188 -24.41 12.66 27.34
C LEU A 188 -25.45 11.68 26.79
N SER A 189 -25.93 10.74 27.60
CA SER A 189 -26.97 9.77 27.20
C SER A 189 -28.38 10.35 27.12
N GLU A 190 -28.71 11.38 27.91
CA GLU A 190 -30.04 12.02 27.89
C GLU A 190 -30.17 13.08 26.78
N ARG A 191 -29.05 13.54 26.22
CA ARG A 191 -29.02 14.44 25.05
C ARG A 191 -29.32 13.68 23.75
N VAL A 192 -30.60 13.60 23.41
CA VAL A 192 -31.11 12.82 22.25
C VAL A 192 -30.40 13.16 20.93
N ASP A 193 -30.14 14.43 20.65
CA ASP A 193 -29.47 14.90 19.43
C ASP A 193 -28.01 14.40 19.30
N PHE A 194 -27.36 14.15 20.43
CA PHE A 194 -26.00 13.64 20.51
C PHE A 194 -25.96 12.11 20.66
N PHE A 195 -26.90 11.53 21.40
CA PHE A 195 -26.94 10.09 21.68
C PHE A 195 -27.39 9.27 20.47
N GLU A 196 -28.40 9.75 19.72
CA GLU A 196 -29.01 8.95 18.65
C GLU A 196 -28.11 8.74 17.42
N ILE A 197 -27.14 9.65 17.22
CA ILE A 197 -26.18 9.59 16.11
C ILE A 197 -25.08 8.56 16.33
N PHE A 198 -24.81 8.12 17.57
CA PHE A 198 -23.85 7.04 17.83
C PHE A 198 -24.30 5.72 17.19
N THR A 199 -23.35 4.84 16.95
CA THR A 199 -23.65 3.45 16.61
C THR A 199 -24.24 2.68 17.80
N ASP A 200 -25.00 1.62 17.53
CA ASP A 200 -25.59 0.77 18.56
C ASP A 200 -24.57 0.21 19.58
N PRO A 201 -23.35 -0.22 19.20
CA PRO A 201 -22.31 -0.61 20.15
C PRO A 201 -21.99 0.50 21.17
N MET A 202 -21.77 1.72 20.71
CA MET A 202 -21.44 2.85 21.59
C MET A 202 -22.61 3.24 22.49
N LYS A 203 -23.85 3.25 21.97
CA LYS A 203 -25.06 3.46 22.78
C LYS A 203 -25.16 2.44 23.92
N LYS A 204 -24.92 1.16 23.62
CA LYS A 204 -24.89 0.08 24.62
C LYS A 204 -23.77 0.26 25.64
N HIS A 205 -22.58 0.66 25.20
CA HIS A 205 -21.47 0.98 26.09
C HIS A 205 -21.85 2.07 27.09
N MET A 206 -22.39 3.21 26.61
CA MET A 206 -22.80 4.32 27.49
C MET A 206 -23.85 3.89 28.53
N HIS A 207 -24.88 3.14 28.10
CA HIS A 207 -25.87 2.60 29.04
C HIS A 207 -25.28 1.60 30.05
N ARG A 208 -24.32 0.78 29.63
CA ARG A 208 -23.60 -0.13 30.53
C ARG A 208 -22.80 0.66 31.56
N CYS A 209 -22.09 1.71 31.16
CA CYS A 209 -21.35 2.59 32.07
C CYS A 209 -22.27 3.22 33.15
N LEU A 210 -23.49 3.62 32.78
CA LEU A 210 -24.48 4.14 33.74
C LEU A 210 -24.97 3.09 34.74
N LYS A 211 -25.00 1.82 34.33
CA LYS A 211 -25.43 0.70 35.19
C LYS A 211 -24.32 0.22 36.12
N GLU A 212 -23.09 0.17 35.62
CA GLU A 212 -21.93 -0.37 36.35
C GLU A 212 -21.20 0.70 37.18
N GLY A 213 -21.35 1.97 36.82
CA GLY A 213 -20.70 3.10 37.49
C GLY A 213 -19.22 3.26 37.13
N GLY A 214 -18.55 4.16 37.84
CA GLY A 214 -17.11 4.42 37.71
C GLY A 214 -16.71 5.39 36.60
N VAL A 215 -15.42 5.39 36.25
CA VAL A 215 -14.82 6.30 35.25
C VAL A 215 -14.66 5.60 33.92
N ASN A 216 -15.30 6.14 32.89
CA ASN A 216 -15.37 5.55 31.56
C ASN A 216 -14.91 6.55 30.48
N MET A 217 -15.19 6.27 29.21
CA MET A 217 -14.84 7.12 28.07
C MET A 217 -16.02 7.27 27.10
N CYS A 218 -15.93 8.24 26.19
CA CYS A 218 -16.82 8.38 25.04
C CYS A 218 -15.94 8.59 23.79
N SER A 219 -16.23 7.90 22.68
CA SER A 219 -15.43 8.00 21.44
C SER A 219 -15.30 9.45 20.96
N ALA A 220 -16.38 10.23 21.12
CA ALA A 220 -16.45 11.64 20.75
C ALA A 220 -15.83 12.61 21.79
N LYS A 221 -15.17 12.10 22.84
CA LYS A 221 -14.57 12.91 23.91
C LYS A 221 -13.07 12.62 24.07
N PRO A 222 -12.21 13.06 23.14
CA PRO A 222 -10.77 13.06 23.35
C PRO A 222 -10.37 13.94 24.55
N ARG A 223 -9.18 13.71 25.09
CA ARG A 223 -8.64 14.47 26.23
C ARG A 223 -8.54 15.96 25.88
N ILE A 224 -8.89 16.81 26.84
CA ILE A 224 -8.62 18.25 26.79
C ILE A 224 -7.24 18.52 27.41
N TRP A 225 -6.38 19.25 26.70
CA TRP A 225 -5.03 19.65 27.11
C TRP A 225 -4.85 21.15 26.88
N HIS A 226 -4.55 21.90 27.93
CA HIS A 226 -4.48 23.37 27.91
C HIS A 226 -5.70 24.06 27.25
N GLY A 227 -6.90 23.51 27.46
CA GLY A 227 -8.15 24.06 26.90
C GLY A 227 -8.47 23.58 25.49
N GLU A 228 -7.58 22.85 24.83
CA GLU A 228 -7.80 22.33 23.47
C GLU A 228 -8.04 20.81 23.47
N ILE A 229 -8.88 20.35 22.55
CA ILE A 229 -9.08 18.91 22.32
C ILE A 229 -7.83 18.35 21.64
N THR A 230 -7.27 17.28 22.21
CA THR A 230 -6.12 16.61 21.61
C THR A 230 -6.44 16.05 20.22
N LYS A 231 -5.49 16.20 19.28
CA LYS A 231 -5.52 15.56 17.95
C LYS A 231 -4.86 14.18 17.94
N ASN A 232 -4.65 13.58 19.12
CA ASN A 232 -4.00 12.27 19.26
C ASN A 232 -4.72 11.35 20.26
N PRO A 233 -6.05 11.12 20.12
CA PRO A 233 -6.72 10.03 20.86
C PRO A 233 -6.10 8.69 20.45
N ARG A 234 -6.01 7.73 21.37
CA ARG A 234 -5.37 6.43 21.08
C ARG A 234 -6.07 5.26 21.77
N TYR A 235 -6.06 4.11 21.11
CA TYR A 235 -6.44 2.84 21.73
C TYR A 235 -5.67 1.67 21.11
N LEU A 236 -5.57 0.56 21.84
CA LEU A 236 -5.00 -0.69 21.31
C LEU A 236 -6.10 -1.58 20.74
N GLN A 237 -6.33 -1.47 19.43
CA GLN A 237 -7.25 -2.31 18.67
C GLN A 237 -6.75 -3.76 18.64
N VAL A 238 -7.62 -4.73 18.87
CA VAL A 238 -7.25 -6.14 18.63
C VAL A 238 -7.09 -6.36 17.13
N ARG A 239 -5.98 -6.97 16.69
CA ARG A 239 -5.72 -7.14 15.26
C ARG A 239 -6.91 -7.82 14.55
N PRO A 240 -7.44 -7.26 13.45
CA PRO A 240 -8.70 -7.72 12.84
C PRO A 240 -8.76 -9.20 12.45
N ASP A 241 -7.64 -9.81 12.02
CA ASP A 241 -7.59 -11.25 11.69
C ASP A 241 -7.69 -12.17 12.92
N VAL A 242 -7.41 -11.62 14.12
CA VAL A 242 -7.60 -12.28 15.42
C VAL A 242 -9.02 -12.04 15.92
N ALA A 243 -9.51 -10.81 15.83
CA ALA A 243 -10.87 -10.45 16.25
C ALA A 243 -11.94 -11.15 15.40
N ARG A 244 -11.68 -11.35 14.10
CA ARG A 244 -12.55 -12.03 13.14
C ARG A 244 -11.84 -13.27 12.54
N PRO A 245 -11.65 -14.34 13.33
CA PRO A 245 -10.85 -15.49 12.90
C PRO A 245 -11.48 -16.27 11.75
N ARG A 246 -12.81 -16.15 11.56
CA ARG A 246 -13.54 -16.79 10.46
C ARG A 246 -13.03 -16.35 9.09
N ASP A 247 -12.74 -15.07 8.90
CA ASP A 247 -12.36 -14.53 7.59
C ASP A 247 -11.00 -15.07 7.17
N LYS A 248 -10.05 -15.08 8.12
CA LYS A 248 -8.73 -15.72 7.95
C LYS A 248 -8.85 -17.21 7.65
N TYR A 249 -9.70 -17.92 8.39
CA TYR A 249 -9.94 -19.35 8.17
C TYR A 249 -10.50 -19.62 6.76
N LEU A 250 -11.49 -18.86 6.31
CA LEU A 250 -12.07 -18.99 4.97
C LEU A 250 -11.06 -18.67 3.87
N ALA A 251 -10.25 -17.62 4.04
CA ALA A 251 -9.18 -17.29 3.10
C ALA A 251 -8.14 -18.42 2.99
N GLN A 252 -7.74 -19.00 4.12
CA GLN A 252 -6.82 -20.16 4.14
C GLN A 252 -7.45 -21.40 3.51
N LEU A 253 -8.70 -21.73 3.85
CA LEU A 253 -9.39 -22.88 3.29
C LEU A 253 -9.57 -22.75 1.77
N GLY A 254 -10.05 -21.61 1.29
CA GLY A 254 -10.21 -21.34 -0.14
C GLY A 254 -8.89 -21.42 -0.89
N THR A 255 -7.82 -20.85 -0.32
CA THR A 255 -6.48 -20.92 -0.91
C THR A 255 -5.93 -22.34 -0.95
N ARG A 256 -6.15 -23.14 0.10
CA ARG A 256 -5.75 -24.55 0.12
C ARG A 256 -6.45 -25.34 -0.97
N LEU A 257 -7.76 -25.15 -1.13
CA LEU A 257 -8.55 -25.81 -2.17
C LEU A 257 -8.06 -25.40 -3.57
N TYR A 258 -7.85 -24.09 -3.79
CA TYR A 258 -7.31 -23.56 -5.05
C TYR A 258 -5.96 -24.18 -5.42
N ARG A 259 -5.06 -24.26 -4.43
CA ARG A 259 -3.69 -24.77 -4.60
C ARG A 259 -3.56 -26.29 -4.47
N LYS A 260 -4.66 -26.99 -4.19
CA LYS A 260 -4.69 -28.44 -3.90
C LYS A 260 -3.71 -28.83 -2.78
N LEU A 261 -3.60 -27.98 -1.76
CA LEU A 261 -2.71 -28.20 -0.62
C LEU A 261 -3.35 -29.13 0.41
N PRO A 262 -2.62 -30.14 0.92
CA PRO A 262 -3.04 -30.94 2.07
C PRO A 262 -3.32 -30.07 3.31
N ALA A 263 -4.20 -30.53 4.20
CA ALA A 263 -4.51 -29.81 5.44
C ALA A 263 -3.28 -29.66 6.38
N THR A 264 -2.31 -30.56 6.27
CA THR A 264 -1.07 -30.59 7.07
C THR A 264 0.00 -29.63 6.55
N ASP A 265 -0.05 -29.25 5.27
CA ASP A 265 0.98 -28.40 4.68
C ASP A 265 0.76 -26.93 5.06
N PRO A 266 1.82 -26.12 5.19
CA PRO A 266 1.66 -24.68 5.45
C PRO A 266 1.01 -23.97 4.25
N CYS A 267 -0.01 -23.14 4.51
CA CYS A 267 -0.62 -22.29 3.50
C CYS A 267 0.01 -20.89 3.52
N VAL A 268 1.07 -20.70 2.74
CA VAL A 268 1.87 -19.45 2.72
C VAL A 268 1.26 -18.42 1.75
N PHE A 269 1.12 -17.17 2.19
CA PHE A 269 0.67 -16.05 1.36
C PHE A 269 1.84 -15.11 1.10
N PRO A 270 2.62 -15.31 0.01
CA PRO A 270 3.73 -14.42 -0.30
C PRO A 270 3.21 -13.06 -0.79
N VAL A 271 4.02 -12.03 -0.59
CA VAL A 271 3.83 -10.73 -1.26
C VAL A 271 3.93 -10.95 -2.77
N VAL A 272 3.14 -10.19 -3.53
CA VAL A 272 3.09 -10.30 -5.00
C VAL A 272 3.13 -8.94 -5.71
N SER A 273 3.02 -7.85 -4.95
CA SER A 273 3.05 -6.48 -5.45
C SER A 273 3.45 -5.56 -4.31
N VAL A 274 4.25 -4.54 -4.61
CA VAL A 274 4.69 -3.51 -3.66
C VAL A 274 4.22 -2.17 -4.20
N ILE A 275 3.29 -1.54 -3.49
CA ILE A 275 2.69 -0.26 -3.89
C ILE A 275 2.79 0.69 -2.70
N GLY A 276 3.73 1.62 -2.76
CA GLY A 276 3.89 2.66 -1.74
C GLY A 276 2.75 3.67 -1.78
N GLY A 277 2.42 4.26 -0.63
CA GLY A 277 1.54 5.42 -0.56
C GLY A 277 2.38 6.70 -0.60
N ARG A 278 1.97 7.69 -1.40
CA ARG A 278 2.59 9.02 -1.39
C ARG A 278 1.60 10.05 -0.96
N ARG A 279 1.97 10.81 0.08
CA ARG A 279 1.19 11.95 0.52
C ARG A 279 1.58 13.17 -0.32
N ASN A 280 0.71 13.53 -1.25
CA ASN A 280 0.85 14.72 -2.06
C ASN A 280 0.14 15.91 -1.42
N ASN A 281 0.65 17.11 -1.67
CA ASN A 281 0.02 18.36 -1.27
C ASN A 281 0.19 19.44 -2.35
N PRO A 282 -0.82 20.31 -2.53
CA PRO A 282 -0.71 21.48 -3.38
C PRO A 282 0.21 22.53 -2.72
N PRO A 283 0.55 23.62 -3.42
CA PRO A 283 1.01 24.84 -2.75
C PRO A 283 -0.03 25.29 -1.73
N ASP A 284 0.40 25.65 -0.52
CA ASP A 284 -0.48 26.09 0.57
C ASP A 284 0.27 27.05 1.51
N GLU A 285 -0.42 27.62 2.50
CA GLU A 285 0.17 28.44 3.56
C GLU A 285 -0.39 28.06 4.93
N ILE A 286 0.47 27.68 5.86
CA ILE A 286 0.07 27.31 7.23
C ILE A 286 0.81 28.21 8.21
N ASN A 287 0.06 28.99 9.00
CA ASN A 287 0.61 29.92 10.00
C ASN A 287 1.67 30.89 9.43
N GLY A 288 1.46 31.38 8.20
CA GLY A 288 2.40 32.28 7.50
C GLY A 288 3.63 31.57 6.90
N VAL A 289 3.70 30.24 6.96
CA VAL A 289 4.77 29.45 6.34
C VAL A 289 4.26 28.86 5.03
N LYS A 290 4.93 29.19 3.92
CA LYS A 290 4.66 28.62 2.60
C LYS A 290 4.94 27.12 2.61
N ILE A 291 3.93 26.34 2.23
CA ILE A 291 4.04 24.91 1.97
C ILE A 291 4.37 24.72 0.50
N LEU A 292 5.49 24.04 0.25
CA LEU A 292 5.99 23.77 -1.09
C LEU A 292 5.16 22.66 -1.76
N PRO A 293 4.85 22.78 -3.07
CA PRO A 293 4.09 21.76 -3.78
C PRO A 293 4.84 20.43 -3.85
N LEU A 294 4.10 19.35 -3.63
CA LEU A 294 4.54 17.96 -3.84
C LEU A 294 3.40 17.16 -4.48
N CYS A 295 2.76 17.70 -5.51
CA CYS A 295 1.58 17.15 -6.16
C CYS A 295 1.84 16.72 -7.62
N VAL A 296 3.04 16.20 -7.89
CA VAL A 296 3.51 15.84 -9.25
C VAL A 296 3.12 14.42 -9.69
N PHE A 297 2.65 13.59 -8.76
CA PHE A 297 2.25 12.22 -9.06
C PHE A 297 0.80 12.17 -9.55
N ASN A 298 0.56 11.37 -10.59
CA ASN A 298 -0.77 10.93 -10.99
C ASN A 298 -1.29 9.83 -10.03
N PRO A 299 -2.48 9.21 -10.26
CA PRO A 299 -3.02 8.21 -9.33
C PRO A 299 -2.07 7.05 -9.02
N ILE A 300 -1.31 6.58 -10.01
CA ILE A 300 -0.42 5.41 -9.90
C ILE A 300 0.83 5.64 -10.75
N HIS A 301 2.00 5.64 -10.11
CA HIS A 301 3.29 5.59 -10.80
C HIS A 301 3.96 4.22 -10.67
N TYR A 302 4.79 3.89 -11.65
CA TYR A 302 5.77 2.80 -11.60
C TYR A 302 7.15 3.41 -11.70
N GLN A 303 8.03 3.09 -10.77
CA GLN A 303 9.43 3.50 -10.83
C GLN A 303 10.30 2.26 -11.00
N GLU A 304 11.22 2.33 -11.96
CA GLU A 304 12.30 1.36 -12.04
C GLU A 304 13.15 1.43 -10.76
N ILE A 305 13.90 0.36 -10.46
CA ILE A 305 14.62 0.21 -9.20
C ILE A 305 15.46 1.45 -8.82
N PRO A 306 16.23 2.08 -9.72
CA PRO A 306 17.02 3.25 -9.35
C PRO A 306 16.17 4.43 -8.88
N GLU A 307 15.15 4.83 -9.64
CA GLU A 307 14.22 5.91 -9.28
C GLU A 307 13.43 5.60 -8.00
N LEU A 308 12.98 4.34 -7.86
CA LEU A 308 12.29 3.89 -6.65
C LEU A 308 13.16 4.07 -5.41
N PHE A 309 14.47 3.79 -5.52
CA PHE A 309 15.39 3.92 -4.40
C PHE A 309 15.82 5.36 -4.13
N ILE A 310 15.80 6.24 -5.12
CA ILE A 310 15.88 7.68 -4.86
C ILE A 310 14.75 8.11 -3.92
N ASP A 311 13.52 7.66 -4.21
CA ASP A 311 12.37 7.96 -3.38
C ASP A 311 12.46 7.30 -1.99
N TYR A 312 12.84 6.02 -1.91
CA TYR A 312 12.97 5.31 -0.63
C TYR A 312 14.09 5.83 0.27
N VAL A 313 15.21 6.32 -0.29
CA VAL A 313 16.28 6.97 0.49
C VAL A 313 15.75 8.23 1.17
N CYS A 314 14.91 9.00 0.48
CA CYS A 314 14.45 10.30 0.96
C CYS A 314 13.14 10.22 1.75
N SER A 315 12.14 9.47 1.30
CA SER A 315 10.79 9.40 1.88
C SER A 315 10.22 10.81 2.13
N VAL A 316 10.03 11.56 1.05
CA VAL A 316 9.65 12.98 1.07
C VAL A 316 8.25 13.20 1.65
N THR A 317 8.09 14.25 2.46
CA THR A 317 6.80 14.67 3.05
C THR A 317 6.67 16.19 3.11
N GLY A 318 5.48 16.73 2.79
CA GLY A 318 5.24 18.18 2.79
C GLY A 318 4.82 18.78 4.13
N LYS A 319 4.44 17.97 5.14
CA LYS A 319 3.83 18.47 6.38
C LYS A 319 4.78 18.88 7.51
N SER A 320 6.08 18.69 7.32
CA SER A 320 7.13 19.17 8.23
C SER A 320 8.20 19.87 7.40
N PRO A 321 7.90 21.03 6.80
CA PRO A 321 8.86 21.74 5.97
C PRO A 321 10.15 21.96 6.76
N SER A 322 11.28 21.56 6.20
CA SER A 322 12.58 21.95 6.74
C SER A 322 12.74 23.46 6.55
N THR A 323 13.70 24.07 7.25
CA THR A 323 14.03 25.50 7.06
C THR A 323 14.38 25.87 5.61
N THR A 324 14.57 24.90 4.71
CA THR A 324 15.05 25.09 3.34
C THR A 324 14.30 24.29 2.27
N GLY A 325 13.18 23.61 2.57
CA GLY A 325 12.51 22.75 1.58
C GLY A 325 11.51 21.74 2.15
N ALA A 326 11.07 20.79 1.32
CA ALA A 326 10.25 19.66 1.77
C ALA A 326 10.93 18.86 2.91
N GLY A 327 10.12 18.20 3.73
CA GLY A 327 10.59 17.33 4.81
C GLY A 327 10.94 15.93 4.31
N SER A 328 11.66 15.17 5.14
CA SER A 328 12.01 13.76 4.91
C SER A 328 11.70 12.98 6.18
N GLU A 329 11.10 11.80 6.03
CA GLU A 329 10.91 10.82 7.13
C GLU A 329 12.13 9.91 7.33
N GLY A 330 13.21 10.15 6.57
CA GLY A 330 14.38 9.30 6.50
C GLY A 330 14.15 8.04 5.69
N ALA A 331 15.22 7.26 5.47
CA ALA A 331 15.18 6.07 4.62
C ALA A 331 14.04 5.11 5.02
N LEU A 332 13.22 4.72 4.04
CA LEU A 332 12.09 3.81 4.18
C LEU A 332 11.06 4.24 5.25
N THR A 333 10.92 5.54 5.53
CA THR A 333 10.13 6.10 6.64
C THR A 333 10.59 5.68 8.04
N LYS A 334 11.81 5.13 8.16
CA LYS A 334 12.35 4.58 9.40
C LYS A 334 13.32 5.50 10.13
N GLY A 335 13.46 6.76 9.74
CA GLY A 335 14.38 7.71 10.37
C GLY A 335 14.26 7.74 11.92
N PRO A 336 13.04 7.83 12.50
CA PRO A 336 12.85 7.82 13.95
C PRO A 336 13.03 6.46 14.63
N PHE A 337 13.13 5.36 13.87
CA PHE A 337 13.03 3.98 14.37
C PHE A 337 14.27 3.14 14.07
N ASN A 338 15.30 3.74 13.46
CA ASN A 338 16.51 3.03 13.07
C ASN A 338 17.71 3.53 13.90
N ALA A 339 18.17 2.68 14.82
CA ALA A 339 19.32 2.96 15.68
C ALA A 339 20.67 2.57 15.04
N ILE A 340 20.67 2.10 13.79
CA ILE A 340 21.87 1.76 13.02
C ILE A 340 21.95 2.58 11.73
N ASN A 341 23.07 2.47 11.00
CA ASN A 341 23.23 3.12 9.71
C ASN A 341 22.14 2.67 8.72
N ALA A 342 21.42 3.65 8.15
CA ALA A 342 20.31 3.40 7.22
C ALA A 342 20.71 2.61 5.97
N THR A 343 22.00 2.60 5.61
CA THR A 343 22.54 1.82 4.48
C THR A 343 22.30 0.32 4.64
N ALA A 344 22.29 -0.25 5.85
CA ALA A 344 21.97 -1.66 6.05
C ALA A 344 20.56 -2.00 5.56
N ASP A 345 19.58 -1.17 5.93
CA ASP A 345 18.18 -1.34 5.55
C ASP A 345 17.99 -1.10 4.05
N LEU A 346 18.61 -0.07 3.49
CA LEU A 346 18.55 0.24 2.07
C LEU A 346 19.19 -0.84 1.20
N ASN A 347 20.35 -1.37 1.59
CA ASN A 347 20.99 -2.49 0.90
C ASN A 347 20.08 -3.72 0.91
N ASN A 348 19.47 -4.05 2.05
CA ASN A 348 18.55 -5.18 2.19
C ASN A 348 17.28 -5.00 1.34
N ALA A 349 16.68 -3.81 1.36
CA ALA A 349 15.51 -3.48 0.57
C ALA A 349 15.80 -3.56 -0.94
N LEU A 350 16.98 -3.07 -1.37
CA LEU A 350 17.38 -3.07 -2.77
C LEU A 350 17.55 -4.49 -3.30
N VAL A 351 18.28 -5.31 -2.54
CA VAL A 351 18.43 -6.74 -2.86
C VAL A 351 17.07 -7.44 -2.86
N SER A 352 16.17 -7.13 -1.92
CA SER A 352 14.82 -7.69 -1.87
C SER A 352 14.05 -7.41 -3.17
N MET A 353 13.97 -6.16 -3.61
CA MET A 353 13.23 -5.79 -4.81
C MET A 353 13.82 -6.44 -6.07
N ILE A 354 15.15 -6.45 -6.20
CA ILE A 354 15.84 -7.05 -7.36
C ILE A 354 15.66 -8.57 -7.41
N LEU A 355 15.80 -9.27 -6.28
CA LEU A 355 15.73 -10.73 -6.25
C LEU A 355 14.31 -11.27 -6.46
N THR A 356 13.31 -10.53 -5.99
CA THR A 356 11.89 -10.87 -6.16
C THR A 356 11.38 -10.51 -7.55
N GLY A 357 11.95 -9.48 -8.18
CA GLY A 357 11.47 -8.98 -9.47
C GLY A 357 10.12 -8.26 -9.35
N TYR A 358 9.79 -7.72 -8.17
CA TYR A 358 8.57 -6.94 -8.00
C TYR A 358 8.69 -5.57 -8.68
N GLY A 359 7.61 -5.13 -9.35
CA GLY A 359 7.46 -3.74 -9.77
C GLY A 359 7.28 -2.83 -8.56
N GLY A 360 8.06 -1.73 -8.51
CA GLY A 360 7.92 -0.68 -7.51
C GLY A 360 6.87 0.33 -7.95
N PHE A 361 5.66 0.21 -7.41
CA PHE A 361 4.58 1.15 -7.70
C PHE A 361 4.40 2.13 -6.54
N SER A 362 3.80 3.28 -6.83
CA SER A 362 3.32 4.22 -5.83
C SER A 362 1.93 4.73 -6.18
N SER A 363 1.14 5.10 -5.16
CA SER A 363 -0.22 5.61 -5.30
C SER A 363 -0.37 6.97 -4.63
N ALA A 364 -1.12 7.86 -5.26
CA ALA A 364 -1.36 9.20 -4.73
C ALA A 364 -2.41 9.20 -3.60
N ALA A 365 -2.08 9.90 -2.51
CA ALA A 365 -2.99 10.24 -1.42
C ALA A 365 -2.92 11.75 -1.15
N GLY A 366 -3.99 12.30 -0.60
CA GLY A 366 -4.16 13.74 -0.38
C GLY A 366 -4.60 14.44 -1.66
N TYR A 367 -3.67 14.63 -2.62
CA TYR A 367 -3.90 15.42 -3.83
C TYR A 367 -3.32 14.78 -5.10
N ILE A 368 -3.91 15.13 -6.25
CA ILE A 368 -3.36 14.87 -7.59
C ILE A 368 -3.34 16.19 -8.35
N GLY A 369 -2.14 16.71 -8.61
CA GLY A 369 -1.97 18.11 -9.01
C GLY A 369 -2.49 19.10 -7.95
N PRO A 370 -2.48 20.40 -8.26
CA PRO A 370 -2.97 21.42 -7.34
C PRO A 370 -4.48 21.38 -7.08
N ASN A 371 -5.27 20.80 -7.99
CA ASN A 371 -6.73 20.99 -7.98
C ASN A 371 -7.51 19.82 -7.38
N TYR A 372 -7.06 18.57 -7.55
CA TYR A 372 -7.85 17.40 -7.15
C TYR A 372 -7.46 16.90 -5.77
N LYS A 373 -8.26 17.28 -4.76
CA LYS A 373 -8.22 16.64 -3.44
C LYS A 373 -8.84 15.24 -3.52
N VAL A 374 -8.04 14.21 -3.28
CA VAL A 374 -8.44 12.80 -3.36
C VAL A 374 -8.47 12.07 -2.02
N ASP A 375 -8.00 12.69 -0.93
CA ASP A 375 -7.89 12.05 0.39
C ASP A 375 -7.24 10.66 0.28
N HIS A 376 -7.98 9.60 0.61
CA HIS A 376 -7.57 8.20 0.45
C HIS A 376 -8.40 7.44 -0.58
N ASP A 377 -9.18 8.14 -1.41
CA ASP A 377 -10.09 7.53 -2.38
C ASP A 377 -9.32 6.63 -3.37
N ILE A 378 -8.15 7.07 -3.84
CA ILE A 378 -7.27 6.26 -4.70
C ILE A 378 -6.63 5.11 -3.91
N SER A 379 -6.15 5.37 -2.69
CA SER A 379 -5.53 4.36 -1.82
C SER A 379 -6.45 3.15 -1.60
N LEU A 380 -7.74 3.38 -1.38
CA LEU A 380 -8.75 2.32 -1.19
C LEU A 380 -9.02 1.51 -2.47
N LEU A 381 -8.83 2.10 -3.66
CA LEU A 381 -9.02 1.43 -4.94
C LEU A 381 -7.86 0.51 -5.32
N ILE A 382 -6.64 0.78 -4.84
CA ILE A 382 -5.44 0.00 -5.18
C ILE A 382 -5.64 -1.51 -4.98
N PRO A 383 -6.02 -2.03 -3.80
CA PRO A 383 -6.20 -3.47 -3.62
C PRO A 383 -7.31 -4.03 -4.52
N GLU A 384 -8.35 -3.23 -4.82
CA GLU A 384 -9.45 -3.65 -5.68
C GLU A 384 -9.01 -3.78 -7.15
N VAL A 385 -8.16 -2.88 -7.64
CA VAL A 385 -7.59 -2.97 -9.00
C VAL A 385 -6.63 -4.15 -9.06
N TRP A 386 -5.67 -4.23 -8.13
CA TRP A 386 -4.58 -5.21 -8.18
C TRP A 386 -5.03 -6.66 -8.02
N CYS A 387 -6.03 -6.92 -7.17
CA CYS A 387 -6.53 -8.29 -6.97
C CYS A 387 -7.35 -8.79 -8.16
N ARG A 388 -7.78 -7.88 -9.05
CA ARG A 388 -8.51 -8.18 -10.28
C ARG A 388 -7.61 -8.22 -11.51
N MET A 389 -6.29 -8.08 -11.36
CA MET A 389 -5.29 -8.26 -12.41
C MET A 389 -4.52 -9.57 -12.19
N THR A 390 -4.26 -10.31 -13.26
CA THR A 390 -3.32 -11.45 -13.17
C THR A 390 -1.89 -10.94 -12.92
N PRO A 391 -0.98 -11.77 -12.39
CA PRO A 391 0.43 -11.39 -12.25
C PRO A 391 1.07 -10.88 -13.56
N GLU A 392 0.73 -11.50 -14.69
CA GLU A 392 1.20 -11.09 -16.02
C GLU A 392 0.64 -9.71 -16.43
N GLU A 393 -0.67 -9.47 -16.22
CA GLU A 393 -1.33 -8.20 -16.56
C GLU A 393 -0.75 -7.00 -15.82
N ARG A 394 -0.28 -7.22 -14.59
CA ARG A 394 0.33 -6.18 -13.74
C ARG A 394 1.86 -6.17 -13.76
N SER A 395 2.49 -6.94 -14.65
CA SER A 395 3.94 -6.85 -14.89
C SER A 395 4.28 -5.49 -15.51
N PRO A 396 5.25 -4.72 -14.97
CA PRO A 396 5.63 -3.44 -15.56
C PRO A 396 5.99 -3.54 -17.04
N GLU A 397 6.68 -4.60 -17.47
CA GLU A 397 7.07 -4.84 -18.86
C GLU A 397 5.85 -4.97 -19.78
N ASN A 398 4.81 -5.67 -19.33
CA ASN A 398 3.58 -5.85 -20.10
C ASN A 398 2.77 -4.55 -20.13
N LEU A 399 2.71 -3.83 -19.01
CA LEU A 399 2.04 -2.54 -18.91
C LEU A 399 2.71 -1.45 -19.77
N ILE A 400 4.03 -1.47 -19.89
CA ILE A 400 4.76 -0.58 -20.82
C ILE A 400 4.48 -1.02 -22.26
N LYS A 401 4.63 -2.32 -22.56
CA LYS A 401 4.44 -2.87 -23.92
C LYS A 401 3.06 -2.60 -24.50
N ASN A 402 2.00 -2.62 -23.68
CA ASN A 402 0.64 -2.36 -24.13
C ASN A 402 0.22 -0.88 -24.04
N GLY A 403 1.11 0.01 -23.60
CA GLY A 403 0.88 1.44 -23.45
C GLY A 403 -0.03 1.82 -22.27
N ALA A 404 -0.17 0.93 -21.27
CA ALA A 404 -0.85 1.22 -20.01
C ALA A 404 0.05 2.03 -19.04
N LEU A 405 1.36 2.04 -19.27
CA LEU A 405 2.32 2.93 -18.62
C LEU A 405 3.02 3.81 -19.66
N GLU A 406 3.16 5.09 -19.36
CA GLU A 406 3.97 6.03 -20.14
C GLU A 406 5.15 6.56 -19.30
N LYS A 407 6.32 6.66 -19.93
CA LYS A 407 7.52 7.19 -19.29
C LYS A 407 7.45 8.72 -19.21
N LEU A 408 7.93 9.29 -18.11
CA LEU A 408 8.18 10.72 -17.99
C LEU A 408 9.64 11.00 -18.36
N ASP A 409 9.85 12.04 -19.17
CA ASP A 409 11.17 12.48 -19.60
C ASP A 409 11.45 13.89 -19.06
N ASP A 410 12.73 14.20 -18.87
CA ASP A 410 13.16 15.55 -18.51
C ASP A 410 12.81 16.53 -19.64
N PHE A 411 12.47 17.77 -19.27
CA PHE A 411 12.13 18.81 -20.25
C PHE A 411 12.66 20.18 -19.84
N GLU A 412 12.83 21.04 -20.83
CA GLU A 412 13.20 22.45 -20.63
C GLU A 412 11.96 23.33 -20.55
N MET A 413 11.93 24.23 -19.58
CA MET A 413 10.88 25.23 -19.44
C MET A 413 11.48 26.64 -19.39
N ASP A 414 10.84 27.60 -20.05
CA ASP A 414 11.23 29.00 -19.97
C ASP A 414 11.00 29.54 -18.55
N THR A 415 11.94 30.38 -18.09
CA THR A 415 11.89 31.05 -16.78
C THR A 415 11.39 32.48 -16.93
N PRO A 416 10.71 33.05 -15.90
CA PRO A 416 10.28 34.45 -15.92
C PRO A 416 11.41 35.46 -16.22
N GLU A 417 12.64 35.11 -15.86
CA GLU A 417 13.85 35.93 -16.05
C GLU A 417 14.46 35.84 -17.47
N GLY A 418 13.84 35.08 -18.39
CA GLY A 418 14.27 34.97 -19.79
C GLY A 418 15.34 33.90 -20.06
N GLY A 419 15.56 32.97 -19.14
CA GLY A 419 16.40 31.77 -19.33
C GLY A 419 15.59 30.47 -19.47
N LYS A 420 16.27 29.32 -19.49
CA LYS A 420 15.64 27.98 -19.45
C LYS A 420 16.01 27.25 -18.17
N ARG A 421 15.05 26.49 -17.61
CA ARG A 421 15.26 25.54 -16.52
C ARG A 421 14.95 24.12 -16.97
N THR A 422 15.84 23.18 -16.64
CA THR A 422 15.62 21.74 -16.82
C THR A 422 14.78 21.20 -15.67
N VAL A 423 13.64 20.59 -15.98
CA VAL A 423 12.78 19.90 -15.02
C VAL A 423 13.09 18.40 -15.09
N LEU A 424 13.57 17.83 -13.98
CA LEU A 424 14.01 16.42 -13.91
C LEU A 424 12.85 15.44 -13.71
N ALA A 425 11.83 15.51 -14.57
CA ALA A 425 10.61 14.72 -14.44
C ALA A 425 10.83 13.21 -14.64
N SER A 426 11.95 12.79 -15.25
CA SER A 426 12.31 11.38 -15.39
C SER A 426 12.48 10.64 -14.05
N ARG A 427 12.76 11.36 -12.95
CA ARG A 427 12.81 10.78 -11.59
C ARG A 427 11.48 10.18 -11.13
N LEU A 428 10.37 10.63 -11.73
CA LEU A 428 9.03 10.13 -11.44
C LEU A 428 8.75 8.76 -12.12
N GLY A 429 9.65 8.30 -12.98
CA GLY A 429 9.55 7.01 -13.67
C GLY A 429 8.46 7.00 -14.74
N TYR A 430 7.50 6.10 -14.57
CA TYR A 430 6.35 5.91 -15.44
C TYR A 430 5.07 6.20 -14.67
N ARG A 431 4.01 6.51 -15.40
CA ARG A 431 2.68 6.72 -14.84
C ARG A 431 1.61 6.00 -15.63
N ILE A 432 0.48 5.68 -15.00
CA ILE A 432 -0.64 5.04 -15.69
C ILE A 432 -1.26 5.96 -16.75
N THR A 433 -1.80 5.36 -17.82
CA THR A 433 -2.47 6.05 -18.92
C THR A 433 -3.99 5.82 -18.92
N ASP A 434 -4.69 6.47 -19.85
CA ASP A 434 -6.11 6.22 -20.15
C ASP A 434 -6.38 4.75 -20.54
N LYS A 435 -5.41 4.07 -21.18
CA LYS A 435 -5.48 2.63 -21.47
C LYS A 435 -5.51 1.78 -20.20
N PHE A 436 -4.71 2.14 -19.19
CA PHE A 436 -4.77 1.47 -17.88
C PHE A 436 -6.15 1.64 -17.25
N VAL A 437 -6.65 2.88 -17.24
CA VAL A 437 -7.95 3.23 -16.65
C VAL A 437 -9.09 2.49 -17.35
N SER A 438 -9.21 2.62 -18.67
CA SER A 438 -10.25 1.95 -19.45
C SER A 438 -10.25 0.43 -19.26
N HIS A 439 -9.06 -0.20 -19.25
CA HIS A 439 -8.94 -1.65 -19.20
C HIS A 439 -9.06 -2.25 -17.78
N TYR A 440 -8.39 -1.66 -16.79
CA TYR A 440 -8.30 -2.22 -15.44
C TYR A 440 -9.27 -1.55 -14.46
N PHE A 441 -9.41 -0.22 -14.47
CA PHE A 441 -10.45 0.45 -13.67
C PHE A 441 -11.86 0.13 -14.20
N GLY A 442 -12.00 -0.23 -15.49
CA GLY A 442 -13.24 -0.78 -16.05
C GLY A 442 -13.67 -2.15 -15.47
N ARG A 443 -12.85 -2.76 -14.61
CA ARG A 443 -13.24 -3.94 -13.80
C ARG A 443 -13.97 -3.53 -12.50
N ILE A 444 -13.98 -2.25 -12.16
CA ILE A 444 -14.58 -1.68 -10.94
C ILE A 444 -15.69 -0.70 -11.29
N PHE A 445 -15.37 0.29 -12.13
CA PHE A 445 -16.28 1.36 -12.48
C PHE A 445 -17.06 1.05 -13.75
N ASP A 446 -18.27 1.57 -13.77
CA ASP A 446 -19.08 1.65 -14.97
C ASP A 446 -18.36 2.59 -15.98
N ASN A 447 -18.07 3.84 -15.60
CA ASN A 447 -17.36 4.81 -16.44
C ASN A 447 -15.99 5.17 -15.83
N PRO A 448 -14.94 4.37 -16.08
CA PRO A 448 -13.63 4.57 -15.44
C PRO A 448 -12.93 5.86 -15.88
N CYS A 449 -13.06 6.28 -17.15
CA CYS A 449 -12.40 7.49 -17.66
C CYS A 449 -13.04 8.80 -17.13
N ALA A 450 -14.30 8.75 -16.70
CA ALA A 450 -14.89 9.87 -15.97
C ALA A 450 -14.39 9.94 -14.52
N ALA A 451 -14.15 8.78 -13.90
CA ALA A 451 -13.61 8.69 -12.55
C ALA A 451 -12.18 9.23 -12.47
N ILE A 452 -11.32 8.78 -13.38
CA ILE A 452 -9.94 9.22 -13.54
C ILE A 452 -9.82 9.94 -14.88
N ASN A 453 -9.92 11.27 -14.86
CA ASN A 453 -9.92 12.10 -16.07
C ASN A 453 -8.49 12.50 -16.48
N GLU A 454 -8.37 13.22 -17.61
CA GLU A 454 -7.07 13.63 -18.16
C GLU A 454 -6.26 14.51 -17.19
N GLU A 455 -6.89 15.47 -16.51
CA GLU A 455 -6.18 16.34 -15.56
C GLU A 455 -5.61 15.57 -14.36
N MET A 456 -6.25 14.47 -13.94
CA MET A 456 -5.69 13.57 -12.92
C MET A 456 -4.56 12.71 -13.48
N LEU A 457 -4.69 12.21 -14.72
CA LEU A 457 -3.65 11.40 -15.37
C LEU A 457 -2.40 12.22 -15.69
N LYS A 458 -2.58 13.51 -15.99
CA LYS A 458 -1.56 14.47 -16.38
C LYS A 458 -1.61 15.72 -15.49
N PRO A 459 -1.10 15.64 -14.24
CA PRO A 459 -1.15 16.75 -13.29
C PRO A 459 -0.56 18.07 -13.81
N GLU A 460 0.40 18.01 -14.73
CA GLU A 460 1.01 19.15 -15.41
C GLU A 460 0.02 19.98 -16.24
N VAL A 461 -1.10 19.41 -16.69
CA VAL A 461 -2.16 20.13 -17.41
C VAL A 461 -2.92 21.08 -16.48
N GLN A 462 -2.96 20.79 -15.18
CA GLN A 462 -3.59 21.66 -14.18
C GLN A 462 -2.77 22.93 -13.94
N SER A 463 -1.44 22.80 -13.89
CA SER A 463 -0.48 23.91 -13.85
C SER A 463 0.94 23.39 -14.07
N LEU A 464 1.53 23.75 -15.21
CA LEU A 464 2.91 23.34 -15.56
C LEU A 464 3.94 23.94 -14.59
N GLU A 465 3.71 25.17 -14.12
CA GLU A 465 4.58 25.86 -13.16
C GLU A 465 4.62 25.12 -11.83
N VAL A 466 3.45 24.79 -11.25
CA VAL A 466 3.35 24.05 -9.98
C VAL A 466 3.93 22.64 -10.12
N PHE A 467 3.73 22.01 -11.28
CA PHE A 467 4.32 20.70 -11.56
C PHE A 467 5.86 20.76 -11.56
N ALA A 468 6.43 21.70 -12.32
CA ALA A 468 7.87 21.90 -12.39
C ALA A 468 8.48 22.25 -11.02
N ASP A 469 7.86 23.18 -10.27
CA ASP A 469 8.28 23.51 -8.91
C ASP A 469 8.21 22.30 -7.98
N GLY A 470 7.18 21.47 -8.11
CA GLY A 470 7.04 20.25 -7.32
C GLY A 470 8.15 19.23 -7.60
N VAL A 471 8.58 19.10 -8.86
CA VAL A 471 9.72 18.25 -9.23
C VAL A 471 11.02 18.81 -8.65
N ASP A 472 11.25 20.12 -8.76
CA ASP A 472 12.44 20.78 -8.20
C ASP A 472 12.52 20.58 -6.67
N ASN A 473 11.39 20.71 -5.96
CA ASN A 473 11.32 20.49 -4.52
C ASN A 473 11.61 19.03 -4.14
N LEU A 474 11.14 18.08 -4.94
CA LEU A 474 11.42 16.65 -4.76
C LEU A 474 12.93 16.38 -4.93
N VAL A 475 13.51 16.86 -6.03
CA VAL A 475 14.94 16.71 -6.36
C VAL A 475 15.84 17.30 -5.28
N GLU A 476 15.49 18.47 -4.75
CA GLU A 476 16.28 19.14 -3.72
C GLU A 476 16.22 18.38 -2.38
N ALA A 477 15.05 17.85 -2.01
CA ALA A 477 14.92 17.01 -0.80
C ALA A 477 15.73 15.71 -0.92
N GLU A 478 15.70 15.09 -2.11
CA GLU A 478 16.50 13.91 -2.46
C GLU A 478 18.01 14.22 -2.33
N ARG A 479 18.45 15.34 -2.92
CA ARG A 479 19.85 15.79 -2.85
C ARG A 479 20.31 15.99 -1.40
N LYS A 480 19.53 16.70 -0.60
CA LYS A 480 19.83 16.93 0.83
C LYS A 480 19.94 15.63 1.61
N SER A 481 19.04 14.69 1.35
CA SER A 481 19.03 13.38 2.02
C SER A 481 20.27 12.57 1.66
N ALA A 482 20.66 12.54 0.38
CA ALA A 482 21.85 11.83 -0.08
C ALA A 482 23.15 12.43 0.48
N LEU A 483 23.27 13.76 0.54
CA LEU A 483 24.46 14.44 1.07
C LEU A 483 24.79 14.06 2.52
N ASN A 484 23.79 13.68 3.33
CA ASN A 484 24.03 13.24 4.70
C ASN A 484 24.91 11.97 4.77
N TYR A 485 24.73 11.01 3.86
CA TYR A 485 25.52 9.77 3.81
C TYR A 485 27.00 10.01 3.45
N PHE A 486 27.28 11.09 2.72
CA PHE A 486 28.66 11.53 2.44
C PHE A 486 29.25 12.24 3.64
N LYS A 487 28.46 13.12 4.29
CA LYS A 487 28.88 13.93 5.43
C LYS A 487 29.24 13.08 6.66
N ASP A 488 28.46 12.04 6.95
CA ASP A 488 28.71 11.12 8.07
C ASP A 488 29.60 9.92 7.69
N GLY A 489 30.00 9.82 6.41
CA GLY A 489 30.86 8.76 5.89
C GLY A 489 30.19 7.39 5.79
N THR A 490 28.88 7.28 6.04
CA THR A 490 28.15 6.00 6.01
C THR A 490 27.96 5.45 4.60
N ILE A 491 28.17 6.26 3.56
CA ILE A 491 28.21 5.80 2.16
C ILE A 491 29.21 4.66 1.93
N LYS A 492 30.29 4.56 2.72
CA LYS A 492 31.24 3.45 2.59
C LYS A 492 30.58 2.07 2.76
N TYR A 493 29.51 1.99 3.55
CA TYR A 493 28.71 0.80 3.83
C TYR A 493 27.60 0.53 2.79
N ALA A 494 27.35 1.45 1.87
CA ALA A 494 26.40 1.22 0.79
C ALA A 494 26.95 0.16 -0.18
N CYS A 495 26.09 -0.76 -0.64
CA CYS A 495 26.45 -1.67 -1.73
C CYS A 495 26.69 -0.87 -3.03
N PRO A 496 27.38 -1.44 -4.03
CA PRO A 496 27.73 -0.70 -5.25
C PRO A 496 26.53 0.00 -5.93
N LEU A 497 25.37 -0.65 -5.94
CA LEU A 497 24.15 -0.08 -6.54
C LEU A 497 23.60 1.11 -5.74
N LEU A 498 23.60 1.03 -4.40
CA LEU A 498 23.17 2.14 -3.55
C LEU A 498 24.16 3.32 -3.62
N LYS A 499 25.47 3.06 -3.80
CA LYS A 499 26.45 4.12 -4.06
C LYS A 499 26.11 4.89 -5.32
N ILE A 500 25.77 4.21 -6.42
CA ILE A 500 25.33 4.85 -7.66
C ILE A 500 24.14 5.78 -7.40
N ILE A 501 23.11 5.27 -6.73
CA ILE A 501 21.90 6.05 -6.38
C ILE A 501 22.27 7.30 -5.57
N LEU A 502 23.05 7.15 -4.49
CA LEU A 502 23.44 8.26 -3.62
C LEU A 502 24.28 9.32 -4.35
N HIS A 503 25.19 8.90 -5.23
CA HIS A 503 25.98 9.82 -6.06
C HIS A 503 25.12 10.59 -7.05
N VAL A 504 24.18 9.92 -7.73
CA VAL A 504 23.25 10.59 -8.66
C VAL A 504 22.33 11.56 -7.93
N MET A 505 21.83 11.19 -6.76
CA MET A 505 21.03 12.11 -5.93
C MET A 505 21.83 13.35 -5.50
N ALA A 506 23.06 13.16 -5.02
CA ALA A 506 23.88 14.24 -4.47
C ALA A 506 24.52 15.14 -5.55
N TYR A 507 24.97 14.55 -6.65
CA TYR A 507 25.85 15.18 -7.63
C TYR A 507 25.36 15.08 -9.08
N GLY A 508 24.21 14.46 -9.32
CA GLY A 508 23.59 14.33 -10.65
C GLY A 508 24.19 13.25 -11.54
N ASN A 509 25.29 12.62 -11.13
CA ASN A 509 25.97 11.57 -11.90
C ASN A 509 26.74 10.61 -10.99
N TYR A 510 27.06 9.43 -11.52
CA TYR A 510 28.03 8.50 -10.94
C TYR A 510 29.18 8.32 -11.94
N GLU A 511 30.40 8.69 -11.56
CA GLU A 511 31.59 8.61 -12.43
C GLU A 511 31.41 9.32 -13.79
N GLY A 512 30.70 10.46 -13.81
CA GLY A 512 30.40 11.22 -15.03
C GLY A 512 29.24 10.66 -15.86
N LYS A 513 28.63 9.55 -15.44
CA LYS A 513 27.49 8.92 -16.13
C LYS A 513 26.15 9.28 -15.48
N PRO A 514 25.11 9.60 -16.27
CA PRO A 514 23.76 9.80 -15.77
C PRO A 514 23.09 8.46 -15.41
N LEU A 515 21.94 8.50 -14.74
CA LEU A 515 21.26 7.29 -14.25
C LEU A 515 20.70 6.40 -15.37
N ASP A 516 20.37 6.98 -16.52
CA ASP A 516 19.89 6.31 -17.72
C ASP A 516 20.99 5.63 -18.55
N ASP A 517 22.26 5.79 -18.16
CA ASP A 517 23.39 5.10 -18.79
C ASP A 517 23.13 3.57 -18.82
N PRO A 518 23.18 2.92 -20.00
CA PRO A 518 22.86 1.49 -20.14
C PRO A 518 23.74 0.56 -19.29
N GLU A 519 25.00 0.94 -19.04
CA GLU A 519 25.90 0.16 -18.19
C GLU A 519 25.43 0.22 -16.74
N ILE A 520 25.07 1.42 -16.26
CA ILE A 520 24.48 1.62 -14.93
C ILE A 520 23.19 0.81 -14.80
N ARG A 521 22.25 0.93 -15.74
CA ARG A 521 20.96 0.21 -15.71
C ARG A 521 21.15 -1.30 -15.66
N THR A 522 22.12 -1.84 -16.40
CA THR A 522 22.42 -3.27 -16.43
C THR A 522 22.84 -3.81 -15.06
N MET A 523 23.54 -3.00 -14.24
CA MET A 523 23.98 -3.40 -12.89
C MET A 523 22.82 -3.68 -11.94
N PHE A 524 21.65 -3.05 -12.14
CA PHE A 524 20.45 -3.26 -11.32
C PHE A 524 19.67 -4.53 -11.69
N THR A 525 20.05 -5.24 -12.76
CA THR A 525 19.37 -6.47 -13.17
C THR A 525 19.66 -7.60 -12.19
N ARG A 526 18.68 -8.49 -11.97
CA ARG A 526 18.84 -9.67 -11.12
C ARG A 526 20.04 -10.53 -11.52
N ASN A 527 20.25 -10.73 -12.82
CA ASN A 527 21.36 -11.52 -13.34
C ASN A 527 22.72 -10.90 -12.97
N ALA A 528 22.86 -9.58 -13.09
CA ALA A 528 24.08 -8.88 -12.69
C ALA A 528 24.33 -9.00 -11.18
N VAL A 529 23.28 -8.81 -10.36
CA VAL A 529 23.40 -8.95 -8.89
C VAL A 529 23.81 -10.35 -8.49
N LEU A 530 23.16 -11.40 -9.01
CA LEU A 530 23.51 -12.78 -8.67
C LEU A 530 24.96 -13.16 -9.03
N LYS A 531 25.50 -12.61 -10.11
CA LYS A 531 26.88 -12.88 -10.56
C LYS A 531 27.92 -12.04 -9.82
N SER A 532 27.50 -10.95 -9.19
CA SER A 532 28.39 -9.98 -8.56
C SER A 532 29.09 -10.54 -7.31
N ASP A 533 30.33 -10.12 -7.09
CA ASP A 533 31.10 -10.55 -5.93
C ASP A 533 30.59 -9.93 -4.63
N TRP A 534 30.00 -8.73 -4.69
CA TRP A 534 29.41 -8.10 -3.51
C TRP A 534 28.18 -8.88 -3.01
N TYR A 535 27.34 -9.43 -3.90
CA TYR A 535 26.22 -10.28 -3.48
C TYR A 535 26.71 -11.62 -2.93
N LYS A 536 27.69 -12.26 -3.58
CA LYS A 536 28.32 -13.49 -3.06
C LYS A 536 28.92 -13.26 -1.67
N LYS A 537 29.58 -12.12 -1.42
CA LYS A 537 30.08 -11.74 -0.09
C LYS A 537 28.95 -11.73 0.95
N ARG A 538 27.76 -11.21 0.62
CA ARG A 538 26.60 -11.24 1.54
C ARG A 538 26.17 -12.66 1.90
N LEU A 539 26.25 -13.61 0.97
CA LEU A 539 25.92 -15.01 1.23
C LEU A 539 26.95 -15.64 2.18
N VAL A 540 28.24 -15.38 1.94
CA VAL A 540 29.33 -15.83 2.83
C VAL A 540 29.21 -15.21 4.22
N THR A 541 28.96 -13.90 4.32
CA THR A 541 28.72 -13.22 5.60
C THR A 541 27.53 -13.84 6.34
N LYS A 542 26.45 -14.21 5.64
CA LYS A 542 25.31 -14.90 6.25
C LYS A 542 25.71 -16.26 6.80
N GLN A 543 26.41 -17.07 6.02
CA GLN A 543 26.91 -18.36 6.46
C GLN A 543 27.81 -18.21 7.71
N GLN A 544 28.77 -17.29 7.69
CA GLN A 544 29.66 -17.05 8.83
C GLN A 544 28.89 -16.65 10.09
N ARG A 545 27.90 -15.76 9.97
CA ARG A 545 27.03 -15.37 11.10
C ARG A 545 26.22 -16.55 11.64
N ASP A 546 25.74 -17.43 10.76
CA ASP A 546 25.00 -18.64 11.17
C ASP A 546 25.90 -19.65 11.88
N ILE A 547 27.13 -19.83 11.41
CA ILE A 547 28.15 -20.68 12.07
C ILE A 547 28.44 -20.15 13.48
N VAL A 548 28.71 -18.84 13.61
CA VAL A 548 28.99 -18.22 14.91
C VAL A 548 27.79 -18.34 15.84
N LEU A 549 26.57 -18.15 15.34
CA LEU A 549 25.35 -18.34 16.12
C LEU A 549 25.20 -19.80 16.56
N GLY A 550 25.44 -20.76 15.67
CA GLY A 550 25.38 -22.20 15.97
C GLY A 550 26.37 -22.59 17.07
N MET A 551 27.62 -22.14 16.98
CA MET A 551 28.64 -22.36 18.01
C MET A 551 28.22 -21.78 19.37
N ARG A 552 27.65 -20.56 19.39
CA ARG A 552 27.14 -19.95 20.62
C ARG A 552 25.97 -20.73 21.22
N ASN A 553 25.06 -21.23 20.39
CA ASN A 553 23.92 -22.03 20.84
C ASN A 553 24.37 -23.35 21.46
N ILE A 554 25.30 -24.06 20.81
CA ILE A 554 25.91 -25.30 21.34
C ILE A 554 26.56 -25.03 22.69
N LYS A 555 27.41 -23.99 22.76
CA LYS A 555 28.09 -23.63 24.01
C LYS A 555 27.10 -23.34 25.15
N ALA A 556 26.03 -22.61 24.87
CA ALA A 556 24.99 -22.33 25.87
C ALA A 556 24.27 -23.60 26.36
N LEU A 557 24.04 -24.57 25.48
CA LEU A 557 23.42 -25.86 25.83
C LEU A 557 24.37 -26.73 26.65
N GLU A 558 25.64 -26.84 26.25
CA GLU A 558 26.69 -27.54 27.01
C GLU A 558 26.87 -26.93 28.40
N ASP A 559 26.97 -25.60 28.48
CA ASP A 559 27.11 -24.89 29.75
C ASP A 559 25.90 -25.12 30.66
N PHE A 560 24.68 -25.21 30.10
CA PHE A 560 23.49 -25.55 30.87
C PHE A 560 23.52 -27.00 31.37
N LEU A 561 23.96 -27.96 30.54
CA LEU A 561 24.11 -29.37 30.92
C LEU A 561 25.18 -29.58 32.00
N GLY A 562 26.23 -28.76 31.98
CA GLY A 562 27.32 -28.81 32.97
C GLY A 562 26.95 -28.22 34.34
N ARG A 563 25.78 -27.59 34.51
CA ARG A 563 25.39 -26.97 35.79
C ARG A 563 25.08 -28.02 36.86
N PRO A 564 25.76 -27.99 38.03
CA PRO A 564 25.45 -28.90 39.12
C PRO A 564 23.99 -28.76 39.59
N GLY A 565 23.28 -29.88 39.72
CA GLY A 565 21.89 -29.92 40.18
C GLY A 565 20.83 -29.70 39.09
N TYR A 566 21.23 -29.48 37.84
CA TYR A 566 20.29 -29.20 36.73
C TYR A 566 19.92 -30.45 35.92
N GLN A 567 20.35 -31.65 36.31
CA GLN A 567 20.16 -32.87 35.52
C GLN A 567 18.68 -33.21 35.26
N VAL A 568 17.83 -33.07 36.28
CA VAL A 568 16.38 -33.32 36.17
C VAL A 568 15.72 -32.30 35.23
N GLU A 569 16.11 -31.03 35.34
CA GLU A 569 15.57 -29.96 34.52
C GLU A 569 16.03 -30.06 33.07
N ALA A 570 17.30 -30.43 32.84
CA ALA A 570 17.84 -30.69 31.52
C ALA A 570 17.13 -31.85 30.81
N ALA A 571 16.77 -32.91 31.55
CA ALA A 571 15.95 -34.00 31.02
C ALA A 571 14.53 -33.52 30.70
N ARG A 572 13.87 -32.79 31.61
CA ARG A 572 12.51 -32.25 31.44
C ARG A 572 12.39 -31.35 30.20
N LEU A 573 13.40 -30.49 29.96
CA LEU A 573 13.43 -29.57 28.82
C LEU A 573 13.95 -30.21 27.52
N GLY A 574 14.47 -31.44 27.59
CA GLY A 574 15.04 -32.16 26.45
C GLY A 574 16.34 -31.55 25.92
N ILE A 575 17.19 -30.99 26.80
CA ILE A 575 18.37 -30.22 26.41
C ILE A 575 19.38 -31.06 25.63
N HIS A 576 19.56 -32.34 25.98
CA HIS A 576 20.43 -33.25 25.22
C HIS A 576 20.01 -33.38 23.75
N GLN A 577 18.72 -33.53 23.47
CA GLN A 577 18.23 -33.62 22.09
C GLN A 577 18.41 -32.29 21.35
N ARG A 578 18.15 -31.17 22.01
CA ARG A 578 18.37 -29.83 21.42
C ARG A 578 19.84 -29.59 21.08
N LEU A 579 20.77 -30.13 21.87
CA LEU A 579 22.21 -30.07 21.59
C LEU A 579 22.53 -30.86 20.31
N VAL A 580 22.04 -32.10 20.19
CA VAL A 580 22.21 -32.91 18.97
C VAL A 580 21.62 -32.21 17.72
N ASP A 581 20.45 -31.59 17.86
CA ASP A 581 19.83 -30.85 16.76
C ASP A 581 20.64 -29.58 16.40
N ALA A 582 21.21 -28.88 17.40
CA ALA A 582 22.06 -27.72 17.19
C ALA A 582 23.41 -28.10 16.53
N GLU A 583 24.01 -29.23 16.90
CA GLU A 583 25.22 -29.77 16.27
C GLU A 583 24.96 -30.13 14.80
N ARG A 584 23.82 -30.77 14.51
CA ARG A 584 23.42 -31.08 13.13
C ARG A 584 23.20 -29.82 12.31
N GLU A 585 22.55 -28.81 12.88
CA GLU A 585 22.34 -27.54 12.20
C GLU A 585 23.65 -26.79 11.97
N LEU A 586 24.57 -26.78 12.94
CA LEU A 586 25.91 -26.23 12.76
C LEU A 586 26.64 -26.91 11.60
N ALA A 587 26.62 -28.26 11.56
CA ALA A 587 27.23 -29.00 10.45
C ALA A 587 26.60 -28.65 9.09
N ARG A 588 25.27 -28.47 9.04
CA ARG A 588 24.55 -28.05 7.82
C ARG A 588 24.99 -26.66 7.37
N VAL A 589 24.95 -25.65 8.25
CA VAL A 589 25.31 -24.27 7.88
C VAL A 589 26.80 -24.11 7.58
N SER A 590 27.66 -24.94 8.16
CA SER A 590 29.10 -24.99 7.85
C SER A 590 29.43 -25.63 6.50
N SER A 591 28.48 -26.29 5.84
CA SER A 591 28.73 -26.96 4.55
C SER A 591 28.75 -25.97 3.37
N ASP A 592 29.53 -26.28 2.33
CA ASP A 592 29.55 -25.48 1.10
C ASP A 592 28.19 -25.45 0.41
N SER A 593 27.43 -26.55 0.46
CA SER A 593 26.07 -26.63 -0.08
C SER A 593 25.09 -25.64 0.56
N TYR A 594 25.39 -25.13 1.77
CA TYR A 594 24.56 -24.10 2.39
C TYR A 594 24.64 -22.76 1.65
N LEU A 595 25.75 -22.46 0.97
CA LEU A 595 25.86 -21.24 0.17
C LEU A 595 24.94 -21.28 -1.05
N ASP A 596 24.82 -22.44 -1.70
CA ASP A 596 23.89 -22.65 -2.82
C ASP A 596 22.44 -22.46 -2.36
N ASP A 597 22.14 -22.95 -1.15
CA ASP A 597 20.86 -22.77 -0.47
C ASP A 597 20.51 -21.29 -0.19
N LEU A 598 21.51 -20.43 -0.01
CA LEU A 598 21.29 -19.01 0.26
C LEU A 598 21.10 -18.17 -1.00
N VAL A 599 21.41 -18.70 -2.19
CA VAL A 599 21.23 -17.99 -3.47
C VAL A 599 19.75 -17.64 -3.67
N GLY A 600 19.45 -16.36 -3.90
CA GLY A 600 18.08 -15.86 -3.99
C GLY A 600 17.48 -15.41 -2.65
N THR A 601 18.25 -15.48 -1.56
CA THR A 601 17.94 -14.80 -0.28
C THR A 601 18.66 -13.44 -0.21
N LEU A 602 18.38 -12.66 0.84
CA LEU A 602 19.06 -11.37 1.06
C LEU A 602 20.57 -11.51 1.42
N GLY A 603 21.01 -12.71 1.80
CA GLY A 603 22.26 -12.90 2.53
C GLY A 603 22.25 -12.12 3.85
N ALA A 604 23.40 -11.63 4.26
CA ALA A 604 23.55 -10.74 5.40
C ALA A 604 24.32 -9.49 4.97
N ASP A 605 23.91 -8.33 5.47
CA ASP A 605 24.62 -7.09 5.21
C ASP A 605 25.97 -7.07 5.96
N PRO A 606 27.11 -6.83 5.27
CA PRO A 606 28.44 -6.91 5.86
C PRO A 606 28.83 -5.67 6.68
N ILE A 607 27.88 -4.80 7.08
CA ILE A 607 28.08 -3.52 7.79
C ILE A 607 28.96 -3.53 9.07
N VAL A 608 29.59 -4.65 9.43
CA VAL A 608 30.40 -4.82 10.64
C VAL A 608 31.73 -5.57 10.39
N ASP A 609 32.14 -5.84 9.14
CA ASP A 609 33.32 -6.71 8.92
C ASP A 609 34.69 -5.98 9.04
N ASP A 610 34.73 -4.65 9.18
CA ASP A 610 36.01 -3.90 9.14
C ASP A 610 36.62 -3.58 10.53
N GLU A 611 35.98 -3.91 11.66
CA GLU A 611 36.46 -3.56 13.01
C GLU A 611 36.22 -4.64 14.10
N VAL A 612 36.30 -5.94 13.78
CA VAL A 612 36.38 -7.01 14.80
C VAL A 612 37.56 -7.93 14.57
#